data_AF-A0A538LHK1-F1
#
_entry.id   AF-A0A538LHK1-F1
#
_cell.length_a   1.000
_cell.length_b   1.000
_cell.length_c   1.000
_cell.angle_alpha   90.00
_cell.angle_beta   90.00
_cell.angle_gamma   90.00
#
_symmetry.space_group_name_H-M   'P 1'
#
loop_
_entity.id
_entity.type
_entity.pdbx_description
1 polymer ?
#
loop_
_entity_poly.entity_id
_entity_poly.type
_entity_poly.pdbx_seq_one_letter_code
_entity_poly.pdbx_strand_id
1 'polypeptide(L)' 'MLAGMGGVADRLVGDVSEAGGFGCLGASVMSTDEMVEQMRPVRRATDKLFGVDLLPLEDGVRSWPPDGRGPA' A
#
# COMPACT_ATOMS: atom_id res chain seq x y z
N MET A 1 -1.94 12.88 -6.29
CA MET A 1 -1.66 11.90 -5.22
C MET A 1 -2.35 10.61 -5.59
N LEU A 2 -1.62 9.49 -5.68
CA LEU A 2 -2.18 8.15 -5.84
C LEU A 2 -2.58 7.61 -4.47
N ALA A 3 -3.78 7.04 -4.34
CA ALA A 3 -4.24 6.44 -3.10
C ALA A 3 -3.55 5.09 -2.82
N GLY A 4 -3.31 4.78 -1.53
CA GLY A 4 -2.74 3.52 -1.06
C GLY A 4 -3.70 2.34 -1.18
N MET A 5 -4.04 1.94 -2.40
CA MET A 5 -4.95 0.82 -2.67
C MET A 5 -4.16 -0.48 -2.86
N GLY A 6 -3.80 -1.10 -1.73
CA GLY A 6 -3.05 -2.37 -1.70
C GLY A 6 -3.69 -3.44 -2.59
N GLY A 7 -2.89 -4.08 -3.43
CA GLY A 7 -3.30 -5.11 -4.39
C GLY A 7 -3.91 -4.59 -5.70
N VAL A 8 -4.23 -3.29 -5.81
CA VAL A 8 -4.87 -2.71 -7.01
C VAL A 8 -3.97 -1.69 -7.71
N ALA A 9 -3.41 -0.74 -6.95
CA ALA A 9 -2.66 0.39 -7.50
C ALA A 9 -1.14 0.34 -7.25
N ASP A 10 -0.64 -0.70 -6.58
CA ASP A 10 0.76 -0.79 -6.13
C ASP A 10 1.77 -0.68 -7.29
N ARG A 11 1.41 -1.21 -8.47
CA ARG A 11 2.26 -1.16 -9.67
C ARG A 11 2.45 0.25 -10.24
N LEU A 12 1.56 1.19 -9.91
CA LEU A 12 1.59 2.57 -10.42
C LEU A 12 2.39 3.52 -9.50
N VAL A 13 2.79 3.08 -8.31
CA VAL A 13 3.43 3.94 -7.30
C VAL A 13 4.73 4.54 -7.82
N GLY A 14 5.57 3.72 -8.47
CA GLY A 14 6.83 4.16 -9.07
C GLY A 14 6.58 5.19 -10.19
N ASP A 15 5.71 4.87 -11.13
CA ASP A 15 5.40 5.71 -12.29
C ASP A 15 4.81 7.07 -11.89
N VAL A 16 3.91 7.09 -10.90
CA VAL A 16 3.33 8.35 -10.38
C VAL A 16 4.40 9.22 -9.72
N SER A 17 5.30 8.61 -8.96
CA SER A 17 6.40 9.33 -8.32
C SER A 17 7.41 9.84 -9.36
N GLU A 18 7.71 9.03 -10.38
CA GLU A 18 8.59 9.41 -11.48
C GLU A 18 8.02 10.57 -12.29
N ALA A 19 6.71 10.59 -12.53
CA ALA A 19 6.01 11.71 -13.17
C ALA A 19 5.96 13.00 -12.34
N GLY A 20 6.53 13.02 -11.12
CA GLY A 20 6.53 14.17 -10.22
C GLY A 20 5.32 14.26 -9.30
N GLY A 21 4.48 13.22 -9.27
CA GLY A 21 3.39 13.07 -8.32
C GLY A 21 3.83 12.43 -7.01
N PHE A 22 2.85 12.15 -6.14
CA PHE A 22 3.04 11.39 -4.92
C PHE A 22 2.42 10.01 -5.08
N GLY A 23 3.24 8.99 -5.35
CA GLY A 23 2.83 7.59 -5.33
C GLY A 23 2.70 7.08 -3.89
N CYS A 24 1.69 6.27 -3.59
CA CYS A 24 1.50 5.70 -2.25
C CYS A 24 1.19 4.21 -2.32
N LEU A 25 1.97 3.38 -1.62
CA LEU A 25 1.80 1.92 -1.52
C LEU A 25 0.84 1.59 -0.36
N GLY A 26 -0.21 0.79 -0.60
CA GLY A 26 -1.10 0.34 0.48
C GLY A 26 -0.55 -0.88 1.19
N ALA A 27 -0.20 -0.78 2.48
CA ALA A 27 0.53 -1.82 3.21
C ALA A 27 -0.17 -2.33 4.50
N SER A 28 -1.40 -1.90 4.78
CA SER A 28 -2.11 -2.14 6.04
C SER A 28 -2.32 -3.61 6.44
N VAL A 29 -2.24 -4.56 5.51
CA VAL A 29 -2.40 -6.00 5.76
C VAL A 29 -1.10 -6.79 5.58
N MET A 30 0.00 -6.13 5.25
CA MET A 30 1.29 -6.74 5.00
C MET A 30 2.07 -6.88 6.31
N SER A 31 2.81 -7.98 6.45
CA SER A 31 3.92 -8.02 7.40
C SER A 31 5.02 -7.02 6.99
N THR A 32 5.93 -6.71 7.91
CA THR A 32 7.06 -5.83 7.62
C THR A 32 7.93 -6.35 6.47
N ASP A 33 8.17 -7.66 6.42
CA ASP A 33 8.99 -8.27 5.37
C ASP A 33 8.29 -8.19 4.00
N GLU A 34 6.99 -8.51 3.94
CA GLU A 34 6.20 -8.36 2.71
C GLU A 34 6.17 -6.92 2.24
N MET A 35 5.99 -5.97 3.15
CA MET A 35 6.00 -4.55 2.84
C MET A 35 7.34 -4.12 2.25
N VAL A 36 8.47 -4.54 2.84
CA VAL A 36 9.82 -4.26 2.30
C VAL A 36 9.99 -4.86 0.90
N GLU A 37 9.54 -6.10 0.68
CA GLU A 37 9.59 -6.71 -0.65
C GLU A 37 8.74 -5.95 -1.68
N GLN A 38 7.57 -5.45 -1.30
CA GLN A 38 6.74 -4.61 -2.17
C GLN A 38 7.35 -3.23 -2.46
N MET A 39 8.17 -2.68 -1.55
CA MET A 39 8.91 -1.44 -1.82
C MET A 39 10.05 -1.62 -2.83
N ARG A 40 10.61 -2.84 -3.00
CA ARG A 40 11.77 -3.05 -3.90
C ARG A 40 11.46 -2.73 -5.36
N PRO A 41 10.35 -3.19 -5.98
CA PRO A 41 9.98 -2.79 -7.33
C PRO A 41 9.81 -1.27 -7.48
N VAL A 42 9.19 -0.61 -6.50
CA VAL A 42 9.02 0.87 -6.52
C VAL A 42 10.38 1.55 -6.53
N ARG A 43 11.32 1.11 -5.68
CA ARG A 43 12.69 1.63 -5.64
C ARG A 43 13.52 1.31 -6.88
N ARG A 44 13.19 0.27 -7.64
CA ARG A 44 13.80 -0.01 -8.94
C ARG A 44 13.24 0.90 -10.05
N ALA A 45 12.00 1.35 -9.90
CA ALA A 45 11.33 2.20 -10.88
C ALA A 45 11.67 3.70 -10.72
N THR A 46 11.98 4.15 -9.49
CA THR A 46 12.27 5.56 -9.22
C THR A 46 13.13 5.77 -7.97
N ASP A 47 14.00 6.77 -8.03
CA ASP A 47 14.74 7.30 -6.88
C ASP A 47 13.96 8.36 -6.10
N LYS A 48 12.83 8.84 -6.63
CA LYS A 48 11.99 9.89 -6.02
C LYS A 48 11.24 9.35 -4.79
N LEU A 49 10.71 10.28 -4.00
CA LEU A 49 9.95 9.96 -2.80
C LEU A 49 8.60 9.33 -3.16
N PHE A 50 8.20 8.32 -2.38
CA PHE A 50 6.86 7.74 -2.38
C PHE A 50 6.41 7.49 -0.94
N GLY A 51 5.10 7.37 -0.74
CA GLY A 51 4.47 7.11 0.56
C GLY A 51 4.15 5.63 0.78
N VAL A 52 3.95 5.28 2.04
CA VAL A 52 3.45 3.97 2.46
C VAL A 52 2.27 4.24 3.38
N ASP A 53 1.10 3.74 2.97
CA ASP A 53 -0.16 3.90 3.68
C ASP A 53 -0.36 2.72 4.64
N LEU A 54 -0.46 3.05 5.93
CA LEU A 54 -0.66 2.10 7.02
C LEU A 54 -1.90 2.52 7.79
N LEU A 55 -2.82 1.57 7.96
CA LEU A 55 -3.91 1.71 8.91
C LEU A 55 -3.44 1.17 10.27
N PRO A 56 -3.55 1.94 11.36
CA PRO A 56 -3.41 1.38 12.70
C PRO A 56 -4.60 0.44 12.92
N LEU A 57 -4.37 -0.83 12.69
CA LEU A 57 -5.34 -1.86 13.00
C LEU A 57 -5.17 -2.23 14.47
N GLU A 58 -6.20 -1.98 15.29
CA GLU A 58 -6.39 -2.70 16.54
C GLU A 58 -6.43 -4.21 16.18
N ASP A 59 -5.87 -5.10 16.99
CA ASP A 59 -5.83 -6.55 16.69
C ASP A 59 -7.20 -7.13 16.29
N GLY A 60 -8.30 -6.51 16.74
CA GLY A 60 -9.68 -6.84 16.37
C GLY A 60 -10.11 -6.50 14.94
N VAL A 61 -9.47 -5.57 14.23
CA VAL A 61 -9.84 -5.23 12.84
C VAL A 61 -9.38 -6.32 11.86
N ARG A 62 -8.39 -7.14 12.23
CA ARG A 62 -8.05 -8.36 11.48
C ARG A 62 -9.20 -9.38 11.45
N SER A 63 -10.16 -9.25 12.38
CA SER A 63 -11.40 -10.05 12.46
C SER A 63 -12.65 -9.32 11.97
N TRP A 64 -12.49 -8.13 11.37
CA TRP A 64 -13.59 -7.37 10.79
C TRP A 64 -13.88 -7.83 9.35
N PRO A 65 -15.15 -8.09 8.97
CA PRO A 65 -16.37 -7.86 9.74
C PRO A 65 -16.70 -9.06 10.66
N PRO A 66 -17.19 -8.82 11.88
CA PRO A 66 -17.44 -9.86 12.87
C PRO A 66 -18.54 -10.86 12.47
N ASP A 67 -19.31 -10.57 11.42
CA ASP A 67 -20.38 -11.41 10.90
C ASP A 67 -20.09 -11.98 9.49
N GLY A 68 -18.86 -11.83 8.99
CA GLY A 68 -18.42 -12.42 7.72
C GLY A 68 -19.07 -11.80 6.47
N ARG A 69 -19.77 -10.67 6.60
CA ARG A 69 -20.36 -9.97 5.45
C ARG A 69 -19.39 -8.89 4.95
N GLY A 70 -18.60 -9.24 3.94
CA GLY A 70 -17.83 -8.23 3.19
C GLY A 70 -18.76 -7.18 2.55
N PRO A 71 -18.24 -6.00 2.17
CA PRO A 71 -19.04 -4.98 1.52
C PRO A 71 -19.67 -5.51 0.23
N ALA A 72 -20.93 -5.14 0.01
CA ALA A 72 -21.74 -5.50 -1.18
C ALA A 72 -21.12 -5.00 -2.49
#